data_AF-X1IHG4-F1
#
_entry.id   AF-X1IHG4-F1
#
_cell.length_a   1.000
_cell.length_b   1.000
_cell.length_c   1.000
_cell.angle_alpha   90.00
_cell.angle_beta   90.00
_cell.angle_gamma   90.00
#
_symmetry.space_group_name_H-M   'P 1'
#
loop_
_entity.id
_entity.type
_entity.pdbx_description
1 polymer ?
#
loop_
_entity_poly.entity_id
_entity_poly.type
_entity_poly.pdbx_seq_one_letter_code
_entity_poly.pdbx_strand_id
1 'polypeptide(L)'
;PLNLWVIHDDIDLPLGKIRISKGRGAAGHKGVESIIKELKTKNFIRFRIGIQPKEFKPKNVEKFVLEKFNKDEEELVKEIIKKTAEAIEFSLKVGLAKTMSRYNK
;
A
#
# COMPACT_ATOMS: atom_id res chain seq x y z
N PRO A 1 -5.04 -16.68 13.35
CA PRO A 1 -4.54 -15.70 12.34
C PRO A 1 -4.76 -14.28 12.85
N LEU A 2 -3.83 -13.34 12.62
CA LEU A 2 -4.09 -11.94 12.94
C LEU A 2 -5.14 -11.39 11.97
N ASN A 3 -6.28 -10.94 12.49
CA ASN A 3 -7.31 -10.23 11.74
C ASN A 3 -6.94 -8.75 11.62
N LEU A 4 -5.71 -8.48 11.14
CA LEU A 4 -5.17 -7.13 10.99
C LEU A 4 -4.85 -6.86 9.53
N TRP A 5 -5.44 -5.77 9.02
CA TRP A 5 -5.22 -5.27 7.66
C TRP A 5 -4.63 -3.87 7.79
N VAL A 6 -3.47 -3.67 7.17
CA VAL A 6 -2.77 -2.38 7.19
C VAL A 6 -2.83 -1.78 5.79
N ILE A 7 -3.25 -0.53 5.70
CA ILE A 7 -3.25 0.24 4.45
C ILE A 7 -2.18 1.31 4.60
N HIS A 8 -1.26 1.39 3.64
CA HIS A 8 -0.15 2.34 3.70
C HIS A 8 0.39 2.69 2.31
N ASP A 9 1.10 3.81 2.22
CA ASP A 9 1.82 4.23 1.03
C ASP A 9 3.06 3.38 0.77
N ASP A 10 3.50 3.32 -0.48
CA ASP A 10 4.61 2.49 -0.89
C ASP A 10 5.41 3.10 -2.04
N ILE A 11 6.65 3.48 -1.72
CA ILE A 11 7.55 4.16 -2.65
C ILE A 11 8.09 3.26 -3.75
N ASP A 12 8.04 1.94 -3.58
CA ASP A 12 8.50 0.99 -4.60
C ASP A 12 7.42 0.73 -5.66
N LEU A 13 6.20 1.23 -5.46
CA LEU A 13 5.07 1.05 -6.35
C LEU A 13 4.74 2.37 -7.07
N PRO A 14 4.53 2.34 -8.40
CA PRO A 14 4.09 3.51 -9.15
C PRO A 14 2.77 4.09 -8.61
N LEU A 15 2.64 5.42 -8.66
CA LEU A 15 1.39 6.11 -8.34
C LEU A 15 0.23 5.55 -9.19
N GLY A 16 -0.90 5.29 -8.54
CA GLY A 16 -2.08 4.68 -9.15
C GLY A 16 -2.03 3.14 -9.21
N LYS A 17 -0.99 2.50 -8.65
CA LYS A 17 -0.94 1.04 -8.49
C LYS A 17 -1.24 0.66 -7.04
N ILE A 18 -1.89 -0.48 -6.88
CA ILE A 18 -2.08 -1.13 -5.58
C ILE A 18 -1.50 -2.53 -5.62
N ARG A 19 -0.94 -2.97 -4.48
CA ARG A 19 -0.51 -4.35 -4.31
C ARG A 19 -0.88 -4.87 -2.94
N ILE A 20 -1.52 -6.03 -2.91
CA ILE A 20 -1.94 -6.70 -1.70
C ILE A 20 -0.90 -7.77 -1.37
N SER A 21 -0.44 -7.80 -0.12
CA SER A 21 0.56 -8.75 0.36
C SER A 21 0.23 -9.28 1.74
N LYS A 22 0.76 -10.45 2.08
CA LYS A 22 0.65 -11.06 3.40
C LYS A 22 2.01 -11.64 3.80
N GLY A 23 2.41 -11.49 5.05
CA GLY A 23 3.61 -12.17 5.57
C GLY A 23 4.95 -11.61 5.08
N ARG A 24 4.98 -10.39 4.51
CA ARG A 24 6.19 -9.76 3.94
C ARG A 24 6.84 -8.79 4.93
N GLY A 25 8.15 -8.54 4.79
CA GLY A 25 8.88 -7.57 5.63
C GLY A 25 8.47 -6.11 5.37
N ALA A 26 8.98 -5.17 6.17
CA ALA A 26 8.61 -3.76 6.09
C ALA A 26 9.14 -3.00 4.86
N ALA A 27 10.19 -3.53 4.20
CA ALA A 27 10.81 -2.88 3.03
C ALA A 27 11.16 -1.40 3.27
N GLY A 28 11.71 -1.07 4.45
CA GLY A 28 12.09 0.30 4.81
C GLY A 28 10.95 1.19 5.31
N HIS A 29 9.69 0.73 5.29
CA HIS A 29 8.56 1.51 5.81
C HIS A 29 8.53 1.50 7.35
N LYS A 30 8.92 2.63 7.96
CA LYS A 30 9.04 2.81 9.42
C LYS A 30 7.77 2.43 10.21
N GLY A 31 6.59 2.80 9.71
CA GLY A 31 5.30 2.43 10.33
C GLY A 31 5.05 0.91 10.36
N VAL A 32 5.26 0.20 9.24
CA VAL A 32 5.14 -1.25 9.16
C VAL A 32 6.21 -1.95 10.02
N GLU A 33 7.42 -1.40 10.08
CA GLU A 33 8.47 -1.90 10.98
C GLU A 33 8.05 -1.82 12.44
N SER A 34 7.48 -0.69 12.87
CA SER A 34 6.93 -0.51 14.21
C SER A 34 5.82 -1.53 14.51
N ILE A 35 4.88 -1.75 13.59
CA ILE A 35 3.82 -2.76 13.72
C ILE A 35 4.41 -4.16 13.89
N ILE A 36 5.39 -4.55 13.05
CA ILE A 36 6.03 -5.87 13.13
C ILE A 36 6.75 -6.03 14.47
N LYS A 37 7.46 -4.99 14.93
CA LYS A 37 8.19 -4.99 16.19
C LYS A 37 7.24 -5.20 17.38
N GLU A 38 6.14 -4.47 17.42
CA GLU A 38 5.18 -4.52 18.53
C GLU A 38 4.41 -5.85 18.55
N LEU A 39 3.93 -6.31 17.38
CA LEU A 39 3.17 -7.55 17.28
C LEU A 39 4.05 -8.80 17.27
N LYS A 40 5.38 -8.65 17.19
CA LYS A 40 6.37 -9.73 17.05
C LYS A 40 6.07 -10.69 15.88
N THR A 41 5.42 -10.19 14.84
CA THR A 41 5.05 -11.00 13.67
C THR A 41 4.82 -10.14 12.44
N LYS A 42 5.05 -10.74 11.28
CA LYS A 42 4.72 -10.18 9.96
C LYS A 42 3.46 -10.78 9.36
N ASN A 43 2.75 -11.67 10.07
CA ASN A 43 1.63 -12.45 9.55
C ASN A 43 0.31 -11.65 9.55
N PHE A 44 0.32 -10.49 8.90
CA PHE A 44 -0.84 -9.65 8.65
C PHE A 44 -0.91 -9.26 7.16
N ILE A 45 -2.06 -8.73 6.76
CA ILE A 45 -2.34 -8.34 5.38
C ILE A 45 -1.99 -6.86 5.20
N ARG A 46 -1.40 -6.51 4.06
CA ARG A 46 -1.10 -5.13 3.69
C ARG A 46 -1.68 -4.79 2.33
N PHE A 47 -2.40 -3.68 2.27
CA PHE A 47 -2.79 -2.99 1.03
C PHE A 47 -1.79 -1.86 0.81
N ARG A 48 -0.87 -2.07 -0.12
CA ARG A 48 0.21 -1.13 -0.45
C ARG A 48 -0.27 -0.23 -1.58
N ILE A 49 -0.31 1.08 -1.35
CA ILE A 49 -0.73 2.10 -2.31
C ILE A 49 0.53 2.75 -2.88
N GLY A 50 0.75 2.64 -4.18
CA GLY A 50 1.94 3.21 -4.81
C GLY A 50 1.92 4.73 -4.81
N ILE A 51 3.08 5.31 -4.49
CA ILE A 51 3.31 6.76 -4.49
C ILE A 51 4.51 7.18 -5.35
N GLN A 52 5.20 6.23 -6.00
CA GLN A 52 6.33 6.57 -6.84
C GLN A 52 5.87 7.40 -8.05
N PRO A 53 6.40 8.60 -8.27
CA PRO A 53 6.11 9.37 -9.47
C PRO A 53 6.49 8.60 -10.73
N LYS A 54 5.76 8.85 -11.82
CA LYS A 54 6.05 8.21 -13.12
C LYS A 54 7.36 8.69 -13.73
N GLU A 55 7.69 9.95 -13.49
CA GLU A 55 8.76 10.69 -14.18
C GLU A 55 10.13 10.46 -13.54
N PHE A 56 10.18 10.23 -12.22
CA PHE A 56 11.42 10.11 -11.48
C PHE A 56 11.30 9.16 -10.29
N LYS A 57 12.44 8.65 -9.84
CA LYS A 57 12.57 7.96 -8.56
C LYS A 57 13.08 8.95 -7.50
N PRO A 58 12.33 9.15 -6.39
CA PRO A 58 12.77 10.06 -5.34
C PRO A 58 14.12 9.63 -4.75
N LYS A 59 15.10 10.54 -4.76
CA LYS A 59 16.43 10.28 -4.20
C LYS A 59 16.44 10.30 -2.67
N ASN A 60 15.62 11.17 -2.07
CA ASN A 60 15.42 11.25 -0.63
C ASN A 60 13.98 10.86 -0.31
N VAL A 61 13.79 9.60 0.10
CA VAL A 61 12.48 9.03 0.42
C VAL A 61 11.84 9.74 1.61
N GLU A 62 12.61 10.05 2.66
CA GLU A 62 12.09 10.66 3.89
C GLU A 62 11.50 12.05 3.64
N LYS A 63 12.15 12.85 2.78
CA LYS A 63 11.63 14.15 2.39
C LYS A 63 10.41 13.99 1.49
N PHE A 64 10.48 13.09 0.51
CA PHE A 64 9.41 12.89 -0.48
C PHE A 64 8.07 12.49 0.15
N VAL A 65 8.07 11.58 1.13
CA VAL A 65 6.81 11.14 1.78
C VAL A 65 6.11 12.24 2.60
N LEU A 66 6.80 13.37 2.82
CA LEU A 66 6.24 14.55 3.51
C LEU A 66 5.82 15.66 2.53
N GLU A 67 6.12 15.52 1.24
CA GLU A 67 5.71 16.47 0.21
C GLU A 67 4.22 16.30 -0.14
N LYS A 68 3.61 17.37 -0.66
CA LYS A 68 2.23 17.33 -1.13
C LYS A 68 2.18 16.85 -2.57
N PHE A 69 1.11 16.14 -2.92
CA PHE A 69 0.79 15.82 -4.30
C PHE A 69 0.50 17.09 -5.10
N ASN A 70 0.89 17.10 -6.37
CA ASN A 70 0.44 18.11 -7.33
C ASN A 70 -0.99 17.82 -7.82
N LYS A 71 -1.57 18.72 -8.61
CA LYS A 71 -2.97 18.59 -9.07
C LYS A 71 -3.25 17.31 -9.86
N ASP A 72 -2.34 16.93 -10.75
CA ASP A 72 -2.50 15.74 -11.59
C ASP A 72 -2.36 14.46 -10.75
N GLU A 73 -1.47 14.49 -9.76
CA GLU A 73 -1.30 13.41 -8.79
C GLU A 73 -2.51 13.29 -7.85
N GLU A 74 -3.10 14.40 -7.41
CA GLU A 74 -4.27 14.40 -6.53
C GLU A 74 -5.47 13.66 -7.15
N GLU A 75 -5.69 13.79 -8.46
CA GLU A 75 -6.74 13.05 -9.16
C GLU A 75 -6.45 11.54 -9.14
N LEU A 76 -5.23 11.15 -9.46
CA LEU A 76 -4.79 9.74 -9.39
C LEU A 76 -4.88 9.18 -7.96
N VAL A 77 -4.59 10.00 -6.95
CA VAL A 77 -4.71 9.62 -5.53
C VAL A 77 -6.17 9.37 -5.16
N LYS A 78 -7.10 10.22 -5.59
CA LYS A 78 -8.54 10.00 -5.34
C LYS A 78 -9.02 8.71 -5.98
N GLU A 79 -8.61 8.45 -7.22
CA GLU A 79 -8.95 7.21 -7.93
C GLU A 79 -8.40 5.97 -7.23
N ILE A 80 -7.13 5.99 -6.82
CA ILE A 80 -6.50 4.83 -6.19
C ILE A 80 -7.04 4.56 -4.78
N ILE A 81 -7.43 5.59 -4.04
CA ILE A 81 -8.13 5.44 -2.75
C ILE A 81 -9.47 4.72 -2.97
N LYS A 82 -10.28 5.16 -3.94
CA LYS A 82 -11.55 4.50 -4.26
C LYS A 82 -11.33 3.04 -4.64
N LYS A 83 -10.37 2.76 -5.54
CA LYS A 83 -10.02 1.40 -5.96
C LYS A 83 -9.52 0.53 -4.80
N THR A 84 -8.81 1.11 -3.84
CA THR A 84 -8.34 0.41 -2.64
C THR A 84 -9.50 0.04 -1.74
N ALA A 85 -10.46 0.95 -1.54
CA ALA A 85 -11.68 0.66 -0.78
C ALA A 85 -12.50 -0.48 -1.42
N GLU A 86 -12.67 -0.45 -2.75
CA GLU A 86 -13.32 -1.55 -3.50
C GLU A 86 -12.58 -2.88 -3.33
N ALA A 87 -11.25 -2.87 -3.32
CA ALA A 87 -10.44 -4.07 -3.10
C ALA A 87 -10.60 -4.63 -1.68
N ILE A 88 -10.72 -3.76 -0.68
CA ILE A 88 -10.98 -4.15 0.71
C ILE A 88 -12.36 -4.80 0.82
N GLU A 89 -13.39 -4.17 0.28
CA GLU A 89 -14.75 -4.74 0.26
C GLU A 89 -14.80 -6.09 -0.46
N PHE A 90 -14.15 -6.19 -1.63
CA PHE A 90 -14.09 -7.44 -2.38
C PHE A 90 -13.36 -8.52 -1.57
N SER A 91 -12.29 -8.17 -0.86
CA SER A 91 -11.57 -9.09 0.02
C SER A 91 -12.42 -9.59 1.19
N LEU A 92 -13.24 -8.72 1.78
CA LEU A 92 -14.16 -9.09 2.86
C LEU A 92 -15.26 -10.03 2.37
N LYS A 93 -15.76 -9.84 1.14
CA LYS A 93 -16.85 -10.64 0.55
C LYS A 93 -16.38 -11.96 -0.06
N VAL A 94 -15.24 -11.95 -0.74
CA VAL A 94 -14.81 -13.02 -1.66
C VAL A 94 -13.51 -13.70 -1.22
N GLY A 95 -12.77 -13.08 -0.31
CA GLY A 95 -11.54 -13.61 0.27
C GLY A 95 -10.25 -13.09 -0.39
N LEU A 96 -9.17 -13.18 0.39
CA LEU A 96 -7.87 -12.59 0.05
C LEU A 96 -7.26 -13.13 -1.25
N ALA A 97 -7.29 -14.45 -1.46
CA ALA A 97 -6.62 -15.08 -2.60
C ALA A 97 -7.17 -14.59 -3.96
N LYS A 98 -8.50 -14.54 -4.08
CA LYS A 98 -9.19 -14.01 -5.26
C LYS A 98 -8.94 -12.52 -5.44
N THR A 99 -8.91 -11.77 -4.33
CA THR A 99 -8.59 -10.33 -4.36
C THR A 99 -7.19 -10.08 -4.88
N MET A 100 -6.19 -10.81 -4.38
CA MET A 100 -4.81 -10.69 -4.85
C MET A 100 -4.70 -11.00 -6.35
N SER A 101 -5.37 -12.05 -6.84
CA SER A 101 -5.40 -12.38 -8.27
C SER A 101 -6.01 -11.26 -9.13
N ARG A 102 -7.04 -10.58 -8.62
CA ARG A 102 -7.72 -9.49 -9.32
C ARG A 102 -6.91 -8.19 -9.34
N TYR A 103 -6.32 -7.81 -8.21
CA TYR A 103 -5.77 -6.47 -8.01
C TYR A 103 -4.24 -6.38 -8.12
N ASN A 104 -3.48 -7.48 -7.98
CA ASN A 104 -2.02 -7.45 -8.08
C ASN A 104 -1.48 -7.51 -9.52
N LYS A 105 -2.23 -6.95 -10.49
CA LYS A 105 -1.87 -6.96 -11.92
C LYS A 105 -0.99 -5.78 -12.31
#